data_AF-A0A9W6DQL1-F1
#
_entry.id   AF-A0A9W6DQL1-F1
#
_cell.length_a   1.000
_cell.length_b   1.000
_cell.length_c   1.000
_cell.angle_alpha   90.00
_cell.angle_beta   90.00
_cell.angle_gamma   90.00
#
_symmetry.space_group_name_H-M   'P 1'
#
loop_
_entity.id
_entity.type
_entity.pdbx_description
1 polymer ?
#
loop_
_entity_poly.entity_id
_entity_poly.type
_entity_poly.pdbx_seq_one_letter_code
_entity_poly.pdbx_strand_id
1 'polypeptide(L)'
;MVQLEAFSGELNAVGIARWLSSSEDIFKDETQASPGDKEKIHAIGRAPARSGITQSLYNWFVENRSELEQLKWLEFKDALKAQALGHDWRMHALQDFFTTSSEGGTMQDYFTALGQKHFVIKENEPVFEDYHYHLYKCYLLFLSPPGLIDHVLRNEPDVYNRFLATAPGEIQNRIRKFDKGGIVAPSHG
;
A
#
# COMPACT_ATOMS: atom_id res chain seq x y z
N MET A 1 -27.48 6.32 -8.79
CA MET A 1 -26.93 5.41 -7.77
C MET A 1 -25.69 4.80 -8.38
N VAL A 2 -24.50 5.07 -7.83
CA VAL A 2 -23.23 4.59 -8.42
C VAL A 2 -23.19 3.07 -8.32
N GLN A 3 -22.87 2.40 -9.44
CA GLN A 3 -22.80 0.95 -9.51
C GLN A 3 -21.33 0.55 -9.70
N LEU A 4 -20.76 -0.09 -8.68
CA LEU A 4 -19.40 -0.60 -8.74
C LEU A 4 -19.39 -1.99 -9.39
N GLU A 5 -18.29 -2.32 -10.05
CA GLU A 5 -18.03 -3.68 -10.48
C GLU A 5 -17.92 -4.63 -9.27
N ALA A 6 -18.26 -5.90 -9.49
CA ALA A 6 -18.22 -6.89 -8.43
C ALA A 6 -16.78 -7.17 -7.98
N PHE A 7 -16.51 -7.07 -6.69
CA PHE A 7 -15.21 -7.39 -6.11
C PHE A 7 -15.08 -8.90 -5.88
N SER A 8 -14.30 -9.54 -6.75
CA SER A 8 -13.94 -10.97 -6.70
C SER A 8 -12.44 -11.19 -6.49
N GLY A 9 -11.70 -10.14 -6.13
CA GLY A 9 -10.26 -10.18 -5.92
C GLY A 9 -9.85 -10.86 -4.61
N GLU A 10 -8.54 -10.93 -4.38
CA GLU A 10 -7.96 -11.53 -3.18
C GLU A 10 -8.32 -10.73 -1.91
N LEU A 11 -8.66 -11.46 -0.83
CA LEU A 11 -8.85 -10.91 0.50
C LEU A 11 -7.52 -10.73 1.23
N ASN A 12 -6.68 -9.83 0.71
CA ASN A 12 -5.47 -9.37 1.38
C ASN A 12 -5.42 -7.83 1.40
N ALA A 13 -4.51 -7.28 2.20
CA ALA A 13 -4.44 -5.84 2.44
C ALA A 13 -4.25 -5.03 1.14
N VAL A 14 -3.43 -5.53 0.21
CA VAL A 14 -3.17 -4.87 -1.08
C VAL A 14 -4.41 -4.90 -1.97
N GLY A 15 -5.07 -6.05 -2.10
CA GLY A 15 -6.28 -6.22 -2.90
C GLY A 15 -7.41 -5.30 -2.44
N ILE A 16 -7.65 -5.25 -1.13
CA ILE A 16 -8.70 -4.41 -0.54
C ILE A 16 -8.35 -2.92 -0.68
N ALA A 17 -7.11 -2.52 -0.40
CA ALA A 17 -6.68 -1.13 -0.55
C ALA A 17 -6.83 -0.64 -2.00
N ARG A 18 -6.44 -1.46 -2.98
CA ARG A 18 -6.60 -1.13 -4.41
C ARG A 18 -8.06 -0.99 -4.79
N TRP A 19 -8.89 -1.95 -4.40
CA TRP A 19 -10.31 -1.93 -4.71
C TRP A 19 -11.01 -0.70 -4.11
N LEU A 20 -10.74 -0.35 -2.85
CA LEU A 20 -11.29 0.84 -2.21
C LEU A 20 -10.79 2.14 -2.86
N SER A 21 -9.49 2.22 -3.19
CA SER A 21 -8.91 3.38 -3.89
C SER A 21 -9.57 3.58 -5.25
N SER A 22 -9.67 2.53 -6.07
CA SER A 22 -10.32 2.60 -7.38
C SER A 22 -11.79 2.98 -7.28
N SER A 23 -12.50 2.52 -6.25
CA SER A 23 -13.90 2.89 -6.03
C SER A 23 -14.05 4.36 -5.65
N GLU A 24 -13.10 4.92 -4.88
CA GLU A 24 -13.08 6.35 -4.55
C GLU A 24 -12.84 7.22 -5.78
N ASP A 25 -12.01 6.77 -6.72
CA ASP A 25 -11.80 7.46 -7.98
C ASP A 25 -13.07 7.44 -8.83
N ILE A 26 -13.77 6.30 -8.93
CA ILE A 26 -15.09 6.21 -9.59
C ILE A 26 -16.10 7.18 -8.94
N PHE A 27 -16.14 7.25 -7.62
CA PHE A 27 -17.03 8.19 -6.92
C PHE A 27 -16.74 9.65 -7.24
N LYS A 28 -15.47 10.01 -7.47
CA LYS A 28 -15.08 11.37 -7.87
C LYS A 28 -15.42 11.66 -9.33
N ASP A 29 -15.23 10.68 -10.21
CA ASP A 29 -15.33 10.87 -11.66
C ASP A 29 -16.77 10.80 -12.18
N GLU A 30 -17.60 9.91 -11.63
CA GLU A 30 -18.97 9.67 -12.14
C GLU A 30 -20.02 10.62 -11.58
N THR A 31 -19.68 11.46 -10.60
CA THR A 31 -20.64 12.33 -9.93
C THR A 31 -20.21 13.79 -9.94
N GLN A 32 -21.07 14.69 -10.45
CA GLN A 32 -20.83 16.14 -10.39
C GLN A 32 -20.73 16.66 -8.94
N ALA A 33 -21.26 15.91 -7.97
CA ALA A 33 -21.10 16.10 -6.54
C ALA A 33 -20.82 14.75 -5.90
N SER A 34 -19.76 14.66 -5.08
CA SER A 34 -19.34 13.40 -4.45
C SER A 34 -20.51 12.76 -3.69
N PRO A 35 -20.76 11.43 -3.82
CA PRO A 35 -21.86 10.77 -3.12
C PRO A 35 -21.71 10.93 -1.61
N GLY A 36 -22.83 11.04 -0.91
CA GLY A 36 -22.83 11.01 0.55
C GLY A 36 -22.34 9.66 1.09
N ASP A 37 -21.86 9.65 2.34
CA ASP A 37 -21.30 8.45 2.98
C ASP A 37 -22.22 7.23 2.86
N LYS A 38 -23.52 7.41 3.10
CA LYS A 38 -24.50 6.32 3.02
C LYS A 38 -24.56 5.68 1.63
N GLU A 39 -24.46 6.48 0.57
CA GLU A 39 -24.48 5.98 -0.81
C GLU A 39 -23.20 5.23 -1.15
N LYS A 40 -22.03 5.75 -0.71
CA LYS A 40 -20.74 5.06 -0.85
C LYS A 40 -20.74 3.72 -0.13
N ILE A 41 -21.15 3.72 1.14
CA ILE A 41 -21.26 2.51 1.98
C ILE A 41 -22.17 1.49 1.31
N HIS A 42 -23.32 1.93 0.82
CA HIS A 42 -24.26 1.05 0.17
C HIS A 42 -23.72 0.42 -1.12
N ALA A 43 -23.04 1.21 -1.96
CA ALA A 43 -22.42 0.73 -3.19
C ALA A 43 -21.30 -0.29 -2.89
N ILE A 44 -20.43 0.04 -1.94
CA ILE A 44 -19.27 -0.78 -1.57
C ILE A 44 -19.68 -2.05 -0.86
N GLY A 45 -20.63 -1.97 0.07
CA GLY A 45 -21.10 -3.14 0.81
C GLY A 45 -21.76 -4.21 -0.06
N ARG A 46 -22.32 -3.81 -1.21
CA ARG A 46 -22.96 -4.73 -2.17
C ARG A 46 -22.04 -5.22 -3.29
N ALA A 47 -20.87 -4.61 -3.43
CA ALA A 47 -19.93 -4.93 -4.49
C ALA A 47 -19.19 -6.27 -4.32
N PRO A 48 -18.89 -6.80 -3.11
CA PRO A 48 -18.31 -8.13 -2.98
C PRO A 48 -19.14 -9.20 -3.71
N ALA A 49 -18.45 -10.08 -4.43
CA ALA A 49 -19.08 -11.16 -5.16
C ALA A 49 -19.89 -12.06 -4.22
N ARG A 50 -21.05 -12.52 -4.69
CA ARG A 50 -21.95 -13.40 -3.92
C ARG A 50 -21.50 -14.86 -3.89
N SER A 51 -20.31 -15.13 -4.40
CA SER A 51 -19.70 -16.46 -4.47
C SER A 51 -18.18 -16.32 -4.33
N GLY A 52 -17.53 -17.44 -3.98
CA GLY A 52 -16.07 -17.46 -3.81
C GLY A 52 -15.61 -16.79 -2.52
N ILE A 53 -14.35 -16.35 -2.50
CA ILE A 53 -13.68 -15.91 -1.27
C ILE A 53 -14.24 -14.61 -0.68
N THR A 54 -14.85 -13.75 -1.49
CA THR A 54 -15.41 -12.46 -1.04
C THR A 54 -16.86 -12.54 -0.58
N GLN A 55 -17.50 -13.72 -0.69
CA GLN A 55 -18.90 -13.94 -0.29
C GLN A 55 -19.13 -13.66 1.19
N SER A 56 -18.16 -13.96 2.05
CA SER A 56 -18.23 -13.67 3.48
C SER A 56 -18.41 -12.18 3.77
N LEU A 57 -17.76 -11.30 3.00
CA LEU A 57 -17.92 -9.85 3.12
C LEU A 57 -19.29 -9.38 2.65
N TYR A 58 -19.80 -9.96 1.56
CA TYR A 58 -21.15 -9.66 1.09
C TYR A 58 -22.19 -10.02 2.16
N ASN A 59 -22.11 -11.24 2.70
CA ASN A 59 -23.04 -11.72 3.71
C ASN A 59 -22.97 -10.86 4.98
N TRP A 60 -21.75 -10.59 5.47
CA TRP A 60 -21.53 -9.70 6.60
C TRP A 60 -22.17 -8.33 6.40
N PHE A 61 -22.00 -7.71 5.23
CA PHE A 61 -22.63 -6.42 4.95
C PHE A 61 -24.16 -6.51 4.97
N VAL A 62 -24.73 -7.53 4.33
CA VAL A 62 -26.20 -7.70 4.26
C VAL A 62 -26.80 -7.92 5.64
N GLU A 63 -26.16 -8.72 6.47
CA GLU A 63 -26.59 -9.04 7.84
C GLU A 63 -26.53 -7.82 8.77
N ASN A 64 -25.53 -6.96 8.60
CA ASN A 64 -25.27 -5.80 9.49
C ASN A 64 -25.64 -4.46 8.84
N ARG A 65 -26.37 -4.48 7.73
CA ARG A 65 -26.60 -3.34 6.85
C ARG A 65 -27.14 -2.09 7.56
N SER A 66 -28.11 -2.27 8.44
CA SER A 66 -28.77 -1.17 9.14
C SER A 66 -27.83 -0.38 10.05
N GLU A 67 -26.85 -1.06 10.63
CA GLU A 67 -25.84 -0.46 11.50
C GLU A 67 -24.71 0.17 10.68
N LEU A 68 -24.22 -0.57 9.67
CA LEU A 68 -23.13 -0.12 8.81
C LEU A 68 -23.48 1.13 7.99
N GLU A 69 -24.72 1.27 7.51
CA GLU A 69 -25.17 2.46 6.76
C GLU A 69 -25.30 3.74 7.62
N GLN A 70 -25.16 3.65 8.95
CA GLN A 70 -25.12 4.82 9.84
C GLN A 70 -23.71 5.35 10.07
N LEU A 71 -22.68 4.58 9.70
CA LEU A 71 -21.29 4.96 9.90
C LEU A 71 -20.88 6.09 8.96
N LYS A 72 -19.83 6.81 9.35
CA LYS A 72 -19.07 7.64 8.42
C LYS A 72 -18.29 6.76 7.46
N TRP A 73 -18.01 7.30 6.29
CA TRP A 73 -17.31 6.54 5.24
C TRP A 73 -15.95 5.98 5.70
N LEU A 74 -15.17 6.75 6.46
CA LEU A 74 -13.89 6.28 7.01
C LEU A 74 -14.06 5.15 8.03
N GLU A 75 -15.07 5.23 8.90
CA GLU A 75 -15.38 4.20 9.89
C GLU A 75 -15.83 2.90 9.22
N PHE A 76 -16.65 2.99 8.18
CA PHE A 76 -17.04 1.83 7.39
C PHE A 76 -15.86 1.19 6.67
N LYS A 77 -14.96 1.98 6.06
CA LYS A 77 -13.74 1.44 5.42
C LYS A 77 -12.89 0.66 6.42
N ASP A 78 -12.82 1.11 7.66
CA ASP A 78 -12.09 0.41 8.72
C ASP A 78 -12.80 -0.88 9.16
N ALA A 79 -14.11 -0.81 9.41
CA ALA A 79 -14.91 -1.99 9.76
C ALA A 79 -14.82 -3.09 8.69
N LEU A 80 -14.85 -2.71 7.40
CA LEU A 80 -14.69 -3.62 6.28
C LEU A 80 -13.32 -4.31 6.29
N LYS A 81 -12.25 -3.57 6.57
CA LYS A 81 -10.89 -4.13 6.65
C LYS A 81 -10.73 -5.03 7.86
N ALA A 82 -11.28 -4.64 9.00
CA ALA A 82 -11.31 -5.48 10.20
C ALA A 82 -12.04 -6.80 9.93
N GLN A 83 -13.16 -6.76 9.21
CA GLN A 83 -13.88 -7.97 8.83
C GLN A 83 -13.08 -8.85 7.86
N ALA A 84 -12.39 -8.24 6.90
CA ALA A 84 -11.70 -8.97 5.85
C ALA A 84 -10.31 -9.50 6.26
N LEU A 85 -9.61 -8.78 7.13
CA LEU A 85 -8.20 -8.99 7.46
C LEU A 85 -7.96 -9.25 8.95
N GLY A 86 -8.99 -9.13 9.79
CA GLY A 86 -8.91 -9.19 11.25
C GLY A 86 -8.72 -7.82 11.89
N HIS A 87 -9.06 -7.71 13.19
CA HIS A 87 -9.02 -6.43 13.92
C HIS A 87 -7.63 -5.80 14.01
N ASP A 88 -6.57 -6.61 14.00
CA ASP A 88 -5.18 -6.15 14.09
C ASP A 88 -4.54 -5.85 12.73
N TRP A 89 -5.34 -5.72 11.66
CA TRP A 89 -4.84 -5.56 10.29
C TRP A 89 -3.89 -4.35 10.14
N ARG A 90 -4.14 -3.24 10.85
CA ARG A 90 -3.27 -2.07 10.84
C ARG A 90 -1.89 -2.37 11.39
N MET A 91 -1.84 -3.06 12.53
CA MET A 91 -0.59 -3.44 13.17
C MET A 91 0.19 -4.41 12.30
N HIS A 92 -0.47 -5.40 11.70
CA HIS A 92 0.16 -6.30 10.75
C HIS A 92 0.68 -5.57 9.50
N ALA A 93 -0.08 -4.62 8.94
CA ALA A 93 0.36 -3.85 7.79
C ALA A 93 1.60 -2.99 8.08
N LEU A 94 1.64 -2.36 9.27
CA LEU A 94 2.80 -1.61 9.74
C LEU A 94 4.00 -2.52 9.98
N GLN A 95 3.79 -3.63 10.67
CA GLN A 95 4.83 -4.63 10.92
C GLN A 95 5.43 -5.13 9.60
N ASP A 96 4.59 -5.56 8.67
CA ASP A 96 5.01 -6.02 7.34
C ASP A 96 5.84 -4.97 6.61
N PHE A 97 5.44 -3.70 6.66
CA PHE A 97 6.20 -2.61 6.04
C PHE A 97 7.57 -2.45 6.67
N PHE A 98 7.66 -2.46 8.00
CA PHE A 98 8.90 -2.26 8.73
C PHE A 98 9.85 -3.46 8.72
N THR A 99 9.35 -4.66 8.45
CA THR A 99 10.15 -5.88 8.36
C THR A 99 10.46 -6.31 6.92
N THR A 100 9.92 -5.61 5.91
CA THR A 100 10.23 -5.92 4.50
C THR A 100 11.70 -5.64 4.23
N SER A 101 12.47 -6.69 3.91
CA SER A 101 13.89 -6.62 3.56
C SER A 101 14.14 -7.23 2.18
N SER A 102 15.32 -6.96 1.63
CA SER A 102 15.76 -7.57 0.37
C SER A 102 16.33 -8.99 0.51
N GLU A 103 16.34 -9.56 1.72
CA GLU A 103 16.99 -10.86 1.97
C GLU A 103 16.27 -11.98 1.20
N GLY A 104 17.04 -12.76 0.43
CA GLY A 104 16.52 -13.95 -0.26
C GLY A 104 15.78 -13.71 -1.58
N GLY A 105 15.76 -12.47 -2.10
CA GLY A 105 15.09 -12.12 -3.36
C GLY A 105 15.89 -11.17 -4.25
N THR A 106 15.31 -10.77 -5.39
CA THR A 106 15.91 -9.74 -6.25
C THR A 106 15.57 -8.33 -5.73
N MET A 107 16.36 -7.32 -6.13
CA MET A 107 16.01 -5.92 -5.85
C MET A 107 14.65 -5.51 -6.42
N GLN A 108 14.25 -6.12 -7.54
CA GLN A 108 12.94 -5.88 -8.11
C GLN A 108 11.81 -6.42 -7.23
N ASP A 109 12.00 -7.60 -6.64
CA ASP A 109 11.04 -8.20 -5.70
C ASP A 109 10.93 -7.34 -4.45
N TYR A 110 12.07 -6.88 -3.92
CA TYR A 110 12.12 -5.98 -2.77
C TYR A 110 11.35 -4.67 -3.02
N PHE A 111 11.62 -3.97 -4.13
CA PHE A 111 10.91 -2.73 -4.47
C PHE A 111 9.41 -2.94 -4.68
N THR A 112 9.05 -4.06 -5.30
CA THR A 112 7.65 -4.42 -5.53
C THR A 112 6.94 -4.67 -4.19
N ALA A 113 7.55 -5.47 -3.31
CA ALA A 113 7.02 -5.77 -1.99
C ALA A 113 6.88 -4.50 -1.13
N LEU A 114 7.96 -3.73 -0.96
CA LEU A 114 7.95 -2.52 -0.16
C LEU A 114 6.98 -1.47 -0.71
N GLY A 115 6.90 -1.33 -2.05
CA GLY A 115 5.95 -0.44 -2.71
C GLY A 115 4.49 -0.83 -2.44
N GLN A 116 4.17 -2.13 -2.45
CA GLN A 116 2.83 -2.61 -2.11
C GLN A 116 2.48 -2.34 -0.64
N LYS A 117 3.41 -2.58 0.31
CA LYS A 117 3.19 -2.30 1.73
C LYS A 117 3.04 -0.81 2.02
N HIS A 118 3.86 0.03 1.37
CA HIS A 118 3.72 1.49 1.43
C HIS A 118 2.35 1.96 0.91
N PHE A 119 1.89 1.42 -0.22
CA PHE A 119 0.57 1.74 -0.77
C PHE A 119 -0.55 1.40 0.23
N VAL A 120 -0.50 0.21 0.84
CA VAL A 120 -1.47 -0.17 1.88
C VAL A 120 -1.48 0.86 3.00
N ILE A 121 -0.34 1.26 3.56
CA ILE A 121 -0.33 2.22 4.67
C ILE A 121 -0.87 3.59 4.24
N LYS A 122 -0.41 4.09 3.09
CA LYS A 122 -0.78 5.41 2.57
C LYS A 122 -2.29 5.57 2.38
N GLU A 123 -2.96 4.59 1.79
CA GLU A 123 -4.40 4.66 1.51
C GLU A 123 -5.28 4.52 2.76
N ASN A 124 -4.65 4.28 3.92
CA ASN A 124 -5.32 3.91 5.15
C ASN A 124 -5.13 4.89 6.30
N GLU A 125 -4.02 5.64 6.31
CA GLU A 125 -3.68 6.54 7.39
C GLU A 125 -3.35 7.95 6.86
N PRO A 126 -4.28 8.93 6.97
CA PRO A 126 -4.05 10.30 6.50
C PRO A 126 -2.88 11.00 7.20
N VAL A 127 -2.58 10.59 8.44
CA VAL A 127 -1.43 11.10 9.23
C VAL A 127 -0.09 10.68 8.60
N PHE A 128 -0.10 9.72 7.66
CA PHE A 128 1.11 9.18 7.04
C PHE A 128 1.62 9.97 5.81
N GLU A 129 1.03 11.09 5.40
CA GLU A 129 1.38 11.75 4.13
C GLU A 129 2.81 12.35 4.07
N ASP A 130 3.28 13.05 5.12
CA ASP A 130 4.55 13.81 5.04
C ASP A 130 5.75 13.09 5.66
N TYR A 131 5.64 12.62 6.92
CA TYR A 131 6.76 12.00 7.63
C TYR A 131 7.20 10.66 7.02
N HIS A 132 6.27 9.95 6.36
CA HIS A 132 6.54 8.60 5.89
C HIS A 132 7.05 8.54 4.46
N TYR A 133 6.93 9.61 3.68
CA TYR A 133 7.61 9.69 2.39
C TYR A 133 9.12 9.65 2.56
N HIS A 134 9.64 10.37 3.56
CA HIS A 134 11.04 10.29 3.95
C HIS A 134 11.41 8.94 4.55
N LEU A 135 10.53 8.37 5.39
CA LEU A 135 10.74 7.04 5.95
C LEU A 135 10.81 5.96 4.86
N TYR A 136 9.91 5.99 3.87
CA TYR A 136 9.91 5.10 2.72
C TYR A 136 11.20 5.23 1.90
N LYS A 137 11.67 6.46 1.66
CA LYS A 137 13.00 6.67 1.05
C LYS A 137 14.10 6.04 1.89
N CYS A 138 14.08 6.22 3.21
CA CYS A 138 15.05 5.60 4.12
C CYS A 138 15.01 4.08 4.00
N TYR A 139 13.83 3.45 4.02
CA TYR A 139 13.70 2.01 3.83
C TYR A 139 14.25 1.55 2.48
N LEU A 140 13.99 2.28 1.38
CA LEU A 140 14.56 1.98 0.07
C LEU A 140 16.09 1.90 0.10
N LEU A 141 16.77 2.71 0.91
CA LEU A 141 18.24 2.64 1.06
C LEU A 141 18.68 1.64 2.14
N PHE A 142 18.16 1.76 3.35
CA PHE A 142 18.74 1.14 4.56
C PHE A 142 18.37 -0.33 4.75
N LEU A 143 17.30 -0.83 4.12
CA LEU A 143 16.97 -2.26 4.07
C LEU A 143 17.26 -2.91 2.71
N SER A 144 18.05 -2.24 1.87
CA SER A 144 18.65 -2.85 0.67
C SER A 144 19.82 -3.79 1.03
N PRO A 145 20.30 -4.65 0.11
CA PRO A 145 21.36 -5.62 0.36
C PRO A 145 22.61 -5.01 1.00
N PRO A 146 23.28 -5.74 1.92
CA PRO A 146 24.51 -5.28 2.57
C PRO A 146 25.57 -4.88 1.54
N GLY A 147 26.11 -3.67 1.66
CA GLY A 147 27.15 -3.13 0.78
C GLY A 147 26.66 -2.24 -0.37
N LEU A 148 25.36 -2.26 -0.71
CA LEU A 148 24.79 -1.38 -1.73
C LEU A 148 24.76 0.09 -1.26
N ILE A 149 24.46 0.31 0.02
CA ILE A 149 24.49 1.63 0.65
C ILE A 149 25.90 2.20 0.59
N ASP A 150 26.90 1.42 1.00
CA ASP A 150 28.30 1.85 0.93
C ASP A 150 28.70 2.19 -0.50
N HIS A 151 28.19 1.44 -1.48
CA HIS A 151 28.47 1.70 -2.89
C HIS A 151 27.79 2.98 -3.39
N VAL A 152 26.54 3.23 -3.01
CA VAL A 152 25.82 4.47 -3.34
C VAL A 152 26.48 5.68 -2.67
N LEU A 153 26.80 5.60 -1.38
CA LEU A 153 27.43 6.69 -0.63
C LEU A 153 28.85 7.02 -1.14
N ARG A 154 29.63 6.01 -1.56
CA ARG A 154 30.97 6.21 -2.11
C ARG A 154 30.96 6.84 -3.50
N ASN A 155 30.00 6.45 -4.35
CA ASN A 155 29.96 6.91 -5.74
C ASN A 155 29.10 8.17 -5.94
N GLU A 156 28.21 8.48 -5.00
CA GLU A 156 27.33 9.64 -5.08
C GLU A 156 27.27 10.39 -3.72
N PRO A 157 28.34 11.07 -3.28
CA PRO A 157 28.40 11.72 -1.97
C PRO A 157 27.34 12.82 -1.77
N ASP A 158 26.86 13.42 -2.87
CA ASP A 158 25.77 14.39 -2.86
C ASP A 158 24.37 13.77 -2.67
N VAL A 159 24.24 12.44 -2.74
CA VAL A 159 22.95 11.76 -2.56
C VAL A 159 22.37 12.12 -1.22
N TYR A 160 23.16 12.19 -0.15
CA TYR A 160 22.66 12.59 1.17
C TYR A 160 21.97 13.97 1.15
N ASN A 161 22.61 14.96 0.54
CA ASN A 161 22.10 16.34 0.47
C ASN A 161 20.85 16.47 -0.40
N ARG A 162 20.71 15.62 -1.42
CA ARG A 162 19.56 15.64 -2.33
C ARG A 162 18.47 14.64 -1.96
N PHE A 163 18.77 13.63 -1.13
CA PHE A 163 17.90 12.49 -0.83
C PHE A 163 16.51 12.91 -0.36
N LEU A 164 16.45 13.92 0.50
CA LEU A 164 15.19 14.45 1.01
C LEU A 164 14.34 15.08 -0.12
N ALA A 165 14.97 15.70 -1.11
CA ALA A 165 14.32 16.31 -2.27
C ALA A 165 14.08 15.35 -3.46
N THR A 166 14.83 14.25 -3.56
CA THR A 166 14.76 13.26 -4.64
C THR A 166 13.48 12.42 -4.55
N ALA A 167 12.82 12.17 -5.68
CA ALA A 167 11.63 11.29 -5.69
C ALA A 167 12.02 9.80 -5.45
N PRO A 168 11.17 8.97 -4.81
CA PRO A 168 11.45 7.56 -4.57
C PRO A 168 11.77 6.77 -5.83
N GLY A 169 11.12 7.07 -6.96
CA GLY A 169 11.42 6.42 -8.24
C GLY A 169 12.84 6.70 -8.76
N GLU A 170 13.37 7.90 -8.51
CA GLU A 170 14.75 8.25 -8.86
C GLU A 170 15.75 7.52 -7.95
N ILE A 171 15.42 7.34 -6.68
CA ILE A 171 16.22 6.52 -5.74
C ILE A 171 16.27 5.07 -6.22
N GLN A 172 15.13 4.46 -6.58
CA GLN A 172 15.09 3.10 -7.13
C GLN A 172 15.93 2.96 -8.40
N ASN A 173 15.84 3.93 -9.33
CA ASN A 173 16.62 3.91 -10.56
C ASN A 173 18.14 3.97 -10.30
N ARG A 174 18.56 4.80 -9.33
CA ARG A 174 19.97 4.87 -8.91
C ARG A 174 20.42 3.54 -8.29
N ILE A 175 19.63 2.98 -7.38
CA ILE A 175 19.96 1.70 -6.76
C ILE A 175 20.10 0.59 -7.83
N ARG A 176 19.16 0.49 -8.78
CA ARG A 176 19.22 -0.50 -9.88
C ARG A 176 20.47 -0.36 -10.74
N LYS A 177 21.00 0.85 -10.92
CA LYS A 177 22.25 1.09 -11.68
C LYS A 177 23.42 0.36 -11.03
N PHE A 178 23.48 0.36 -9.70
CA PHE A 178 24.55 -0.28 -8.94
C PHE A 178 24.32 -1.77 -8.70
N ASP A 179 23.08 -2.24 -8.73
CA ASP A 179 22.75 -3.67 -8.71
C ASP A 179 23.19 -4.40 -10.00
N LYS A 180 23.09 -3.73 -11.17
CA LYS A 180 23.49 -4.30 -12.48
C LYS A 180 25.00 -4.22 -12.76
N GLY A 181 25.72 -3.34 -12.06
CA GLY A 181 27.17 -3.26 -12.11
C GLY A 181 27.75 -4.21 -11.08
N GLY A 182 27.88 -5.48 -11.43
CA GLY A 182 28.28 -6.56 -10.53
C GLY A 182 29.32 -6.11 -9.51
N ILE A 183 28.99 -6.30 -8.23
CA ILE A 183 29.89 -6.06 -7.11
C ILE A 183 31.10 -6.98 -7.29
N VAL A 184 32.17 -6.45 -7.88
CA VAL A 184 33.49 -7.04 -7.72
C VAL A 184 33.87 -6.71 -6.29
N ALA A 185 33.73 -7.70 -5.41
CA ALA A 185 34.24 -7.62 -4.06
C ALA A 185 35.72 -7.14 -4.12
N PRO A 186 36.11 -6.13 -3.34
CA PRO A 186 37.51 -5.75 -3.28
C PRO A 186 38.30 -6.95 -2.76
N SER A 187 39.16 -7.52 -3.59
CA SER A 187 40.16 -8.48 -3.16
C SER A 187 41.08 -7.76 -2.19
N HIS A 188 40.97 -8.07 -0.90
CA HIS A 188 41.97 -7.67 0.08
C HIS A 188 43.26 -8.44 -0.24
N GLY A 189 44.21 -7.74 -0.87
CA GLY A 189 45.62 -8.10 -0.91
C GLY A 189 46.38 -7.49 0.24
#